data_AF-A0A833QTK0-F1
#
_entry.id   AF-A0A833QTK0-F1
#
_cell.length_a   1.000
_cell.length_b   1.000
_cell.length_c   1.000
_cell.angle_alpha   90.00
_cell.angle_beta   90.00
_cell.angle_gamma   90.00
#
_symmetry.space_group_name_H-M   'P 1'
#
loop_
_entity.id
_entity.type
_entity.pdbx_description
1 polymer ?
#
loop_
_entity_poly.entity_id
_entity_poly.type
_entity_poly.pdbx_seq_one_letter_code
_entity_poly.pdbx_strand_id
1 'polypeptide(L)'
;MGLRSTEKVKVRVLVYHGTKRAKGEVDLGQYDFVLTSYSTIESDCRKHIAFRIGEATLPEPLFALKGEYNWVLSGTPLQNRVGELYSLFLEVFPYSYYLCKDCKCRLQDFSSSKVCTDCGHCIRHFCWWNEYIARHIQVSSSQKGCQRAMTLLRETVMKNIVSRRTKKGRAADIALPSKIVTLRRDSMDEQEHRVL
;
A
#
# COMPACT_ATOMS: atom_id res chain seq x y z
N MET A 1 -37.30 -7.43 22.81
CA MET A 1 -36.96 -6.80 21.51
C MET A 1 -36.39 -7.89 20.62
N GLY A 2 -37.11 -8.24 19.55
CA GLY A 2 -36.90 -9.49 18.80
C GLY A 2 -35.62 -9.54 17.98
N LEU A 3 -35.01 -10.73 17.95
CA LEU A 3 -33.98 -11.12 17.00
C LEU A 3 -34.57 -11.06 15.58
N ARG A 4 -34.15 -10.07 14.79
CA ARG A 4 -34.42 -10.06 13.35
C ARG A 4 -33.55 -11.15 12.72
N SER A 5 -34.16 -12.26 12.33
CA SER A 5 -33.54 -13.24 11.43
C SER A 5 -33.22 -12.52 10.11
N THR A 6 -31.94 -12.26 9.85
CA THR A 6 -31.51 -11.76 8.55
C THR A 6 -31.63 -12.88 7.54
N GLU A 7 -32.44 -12.68 6.49
CA GLU A 7 -32.50 -13.58 5.34
C GLU A 7 -31.08 -13.81 4.78
N LYS A 8 -30.76 -15.06 4.40
CA LYS A 8 -29.49 -15.39 3.77
C LYS A 8 -29.44 -14.75 2.38
N VAL A 9 -28.81 -13.58 2.27
CA VAL A 9 -28.51 -12.94 0.98
C VAL A 9 -27.62 -13.90 0.17
N LYS A 10 -28.07 -14.25 -1.03
CA LYS A 10 -27.29 -15.07 -1.97
C LYS A 10 -26.23 -14.18 -2.63
N VAL A 11 -24.97 -14.41 -2.31
CA VAL A 11 -23.82 -13.67 -2.84
C VAL A 11 -23.17 -14.44 -3.98
N ARG A 12 -22.84 -13.76 -5.08
CA ARG A 12 -22.12 -14.32 -6.23
C ARG A 12 -20.64 -13.97 -6.13
N VAL A 13 -19.80 -14.98 -5.99
CA VAL A 13 -18.35 -14.82 -5.85
C VAL A 13 -17.63 -15.50 -7.02
N LEU A 14 -16.76 -14.77 -7.69
CA LEU A 14 -15.84 -15.30 -8.71
C LEU A 14 -14.44 -15.44 -8.12
N VAL A 15 -13.82 -16.61 -8.28
CA VAL A 15 -12.40 -16.80 -8.01
C VAL A 15 -11.65 -16.74 -9.34
N TYR A 16 -11.09 -15.56 -9.64
CA TYR A 16 -10.34 -15.29 -10.86
C TYR A 16 -8.83 -15.47 -10.62
N HIS A 17 -8.37 -16.73 -10.69
CA HIS A 17 -6.99 -17.09 -10.41
C HIS A 17 -6.51 -18.26 -11.29
N GLY A 18 -5.20 -18.31 -11.55
CA GLY A 18 -4.53 -19.49 -12.13
C GLY A 18 -4.73 -19.66 -13.63
N THR A 19 -4.40 -20.86 -14.11
CA THR A 19 -4.39 -21.25 -15.55
C THR A 19 -5.74 -21.76 -16.05
N LYS A 20 -6.66 -22.12 -15.14
CA LYS A 20 -8.03 -22.55 -15.45
C LYS A 20 -9.01 -21.39 -15.60
N ARG A 21 -8.53 -20.14 -15.50
CA ARG A 21 -9.36 -18.96 -15.71
C ARG A 21 -9.94 -18.94 -17.12
N ALA A 22 -11.15 -18.40 -17.25
CA ALA A 22 -11.77 -18.18 -18.55
C ALA A 22 -10.80 -17.35 -19.41
N LYS A 23 -10.42 -17.91 -20.56
CA LYS A 23 -9.55 -17.23 -21.53
C LYS A 23 -10.44 -16.37 -22.40
N GLY A 24 -10.57 -15.09 -22.07
CA GLY A 24 -11.39 -14.14 -22.82
C GLY A 24 -11.83 -12.95 -21.98
N GLU A 25 -12.63 -12.06 -22.57
CA GLU A 25 -13.28 -10.97 -21.85
C GLU A 25 -14.32 -11.57 -20.89
N VAL A 26 -14.02 -11.52 -19.59
CA VAL A 26 -14.93 -11.97 -18.54
C VAL A 26 -15.76 -10.78 -18.10
N ASP A 27 -17.07 -10.90 -18.20
CA ASP A 27 -17.99 -9.91 -17.64
C ASP A 27 -17.99 -10.02 -16.11
N LEU A 28 -17.14 -9.21 -15.47
CA LEU A 28 -17.02 -9.13 -14.01
C LEU A 28 -18.27 -8.52 -13.37
N GLY A 29 -19.12 -7.80 -14.12
CA GLY A 29 -20.32 -7.13 -13.61
C GLY A 29 -21.40 -8.09 -13.10
N GLN A 30 -21.28 -9.38 -13.41
CA GLN A 30 -22.21 -10.43 -12.96
C GLN A 30 -21.94 -10.92 -11.53
N TYR A 31 -20.84 -10.49 -10.90
CA TYR A 31 -20.43 -10.97 -9.60
C TYR A 31 -20.40 -9.83 -8.58
N ASP A 32 -20.73 -10.16 -7.34
CA ASP A 32 -20.70 -9.19 -6.24
C ASP A 32 -19.28 -9.09 -5.65
N PHE A 33 -18.51 -10.20 -5.70
CA PHE A 33 -17.11 -10.24 -5.31
C PHE A 33 -16.27 -10.99 -6.33
N VAL A 34 -15.10 -10.44 -6.66
CA VAL A 34 -14.08 -11.09 -7.49
C VAL A 34 -12.79 -11.22 -6.67
N LEU A 35 -12.35 -12.46 -6.46
CA LEU A 35 -11.11 -12.77 -5.77
C LEU A 35 -10.03 -13.08 -6.81
N THR A 36 -8.95 -12.31 -6.79
CA THR A 36 -7.82 -12.47 -7.71
C THR A 36 -6.50 -12.40 -6.96
N SER A 37 -5.41 -12.76 -7.64
CA SER A 37 -4.04 -12.61 -7.14
C SER A 37 -3.30 -11.50 -7.86
N TYR A 38 -2.36 -10.86 -7.16
CA TYR A 38 -1.51 -9.81 -7.72
C TYR A 38 -0.86 -10.20 -9.05
N SER A 39 -0.32 -11.41 -9.11
CA SER A 39 0.30 -11.98 -10.32
C SER A 39 -0.66 -12.11 -11.50
N THR A 40 -1.96 -12.31 -11.25
CA THR A 40 -2.98 -12.38 -12.30
C THR A 40 -3.27 -10.99 -12.84
N ILE A 41 -3.46 -10.01 -11.95
CA ILE A 41 -3.64 -8.59 -12.33
C ILE A 41 -2.45 -8.12 -13.16
N GLU A 42 -1.22 -8.37 -12.69
CA GLU A 42 -0.01 -7.99 -13.41
C GLU A 42 0.06 -8.62 -14.80
N SER A 43 -0.22 -9.92 -14.91
CA SER A 43 -0.21 -10.63 -16.18
C SER A 43 -1.24 -10.07 -17.17
N ASP A 44 -2.44 -9.75 -16.70
CA ASP A 44 -3.52 -9.25 -17.55
C ASP A 44 -3.33 -7.76 -17.90
N CYS A 45 -2.90 -6.91 -16.95
CA CYS A 45 -2.51 -5.53 -17.21
C CYS A 45 -1.38 -5.45 -18.26
N ARG A 46 -0.38 -6.33 -18.15
CA ARG A 46 0.72 -6.38 -19.13
C ARG A 46 0.21 -6.67 -20.54
N LYS A 47 -0.74 -7.59 -20.70
CA LYS A 47 -1.34 -7.91 -22.01
C LYS A 47 -2.16 -6.73 -22.56
N HIS A 48 -2.99 -6.10 -21.73
CA HIS A 48 -3.84 -4.98 -22.17
C HIS A 48 -3.05 -3.71 -22.47
N ILE A 49 -1.97 -3.43 -21.73
CA ILE A 49 -1.13 -2.24 -21.92
C ILE A 49 -0.10 -2.47 -23.03
N ALA A 50 0.54 -3.65 -23.12
CA ALA A 50 1.46 -3.97 -24.22
C ALA A 50 0.74 -3.97 -25.59
N PHE A 51 -0.56 -4.28 -25.63
CA PHE A 51 -1.37 -4.13 -26.84
C PHE A 51 -1.56 -2.66 -27.25
N ARG A 52 -1.52 -1.71 -26.30
CA ARG A 52 -1.82 -0.29 -26.54
C ARG A 52 -0.58 0.57 -26.74
N ILE A 53 0.56 0.19 -26.19
CA ILE A 53 1.78 1.01 -26.19
C ILE A 53 2.98 0.08 -26.41
N GLY A 54 3.56 0.16 -27.61
CA GLY A 54 4.50 -0.83 -28.15
C GLY A 54 5.86 -0.97 -27.46
N GLU A 55 6.15 -0.21 -26.40
CA GLU A 55 7.30 -0.37 -25.49
C GLU A 55 7.30 0.86 -24.55
N ALA A 56 6.66 0.75 -23.40
CA ALA A 56 6.79 1.76 -22.35
C ALA A 56 6.69 1.09 -20.99
N THR A 57 7.53 1.55 -20.05
CA THR A 57 7.56 1.17 -18.64
C THR A 57 6.13 1.10 -18.11
N LEU A 58 5.65 -0.13 -17.87
CA LEU A 58 4.28 -0.38 -17.44
C LEU A 58 4.03 0.32 -16.10
N PRO A 59 2.96 1.12 -15.95
CA PRO A 59 2.55 1.57 -14.62
C PRO A 59 2.32 0.33 -13.76
N GLU A 60 2.66 0.42 -12.47
CA GLU A 60 2.44 -0.66 -11.52
C GLU A 60 0.98 -1.13 -11.67
N PRO A 61 0.69 -2.43 -11.82
CA PRO A 61 -0.64 -2.93 -12.20
C PRO A 61 -1.77 -2.44 -11.28
N LEU A 62 -1.42 -2.10 -10.04
CA LEU A 62 -2.30 -1.46 -9.06
C LEU A 62 -2.85 -0.11 -9.53
N PHE A 63 -2.05 0.75 -10.17
CA PHE A 63 -2.50 2.08 -10.64
C PHE A 63 -3.49 2.00 -11.80
N ALA A 64 -3.54 0.87 -12.50
CA ALA A 64 -4.52 0.66 -13.56
C ALA A 64 -5.92 0.33 -13.02
N LEU A 65 -6.01 -0.16 -11.78
CA LEU A 65 -7.27 -0.49 -11.14
C LEU A 65 -7.86 0.74 -10.45
N LYS A 66 -8.93 1.28 -11.02
CA LYS A 66 -9.67 2.40 -10.43
C LYS A 66 -10.85 1.86 -9.61
N GLY A 67 -10.92 2.27 -8.35
CA GLY A 67 -12.03 1.98 -7.45
C GLY A 67 -12.55 3.26 -6.80
N GLU A 68 -13.82 3.28 -6.40
CA GLU A 68 -14.37 4.36 -5.56
C GLU A 68 -13.81 4.27 -4.13
N TYR A 69 -13.60 3.05 -3.63
CA TYR A 69 -13.01 2.77 -2.33
C TYR A 69 -11.95 1.67 -2.45
N ASN A 70 -10.73 1.97 -2.01
CA ASN A 70 -9.60 1.04 -2.01
C ASN A 70 -9.25 0.66 -0.57
N TRP A 71 -9.25 -0.63 -0.27
CA TRP A 71 -8.94 -1.17 1.06
C TRP A 71 -7.62 -1.94 1.03
N VAL A 72 -6.73 -1.63 1.97
CA VAL A 72 -5.44 -2.32 2.13
C VAL A 72 -5.44 -3.12 3.43
N LEU A 73 -5.21 -4.43 3.33
CA LEU A 73 -5.05 -5.30 4.50
C LEU A 73 -3.59 -5.75 4.61
N SER A 74 -2.94 -5.41 5.72
CA SER A 74 -1.56 -5.83 6.01
C SER A 74 -1.40 -6.23 7.47
N GLY A 75 -0.70 -7.34 7.73
CA GLY A 75 -0.47 -7.85 9.08
C GLY A 75 0.53 -7.02 9.89
N THR A 76 1.51 -6.41 9.23
CA THR A 76 2.62 -5.66 9.85
C THR A 76 3.10 -4.51 8.95
N PRO A 77 2.29 -3.43 8.79
CA PRO A 77 2.60 -2.38 7.81
C PRO A 77 3.84 -1.53 8.13
N LEU A 78 4.45 -1.70 9.31
CA LEU A 78 5.44 -0.76 9.86
C LEU A 78 6.83 -1.38 10.09
N GLN A 79 7.06 -2.60 9.64
CA GLN A 79 8.34 -3.30 9.85
C GLN A 79 9.43 -2.92 8.85
N ASN A 80 9.09 -2.26 7.75
CA ASN A 80 10.04 -1.87 6.74
C ASN A 80 9.93 -0.38 6.39
N ARG A 81 11.02 0.14 5.83
CA ARG A 81 11.34 1.55 5.53
C ARG A 81 10.14 2.44 5.19
N VAL A 82 10.24 3.73 5.52
CA VAL A 82 9.23 4.77 5.22
C VAL A 82 8.78 4.80 3.75
N GLY A 83 9.62 4.37 2.81
CA GLY A 83 9.26 4.24 1.39
C GLY A 83 8.22 3.13 1.12
N GLU A 84 8.24 2.02 1.86
CA GLU A 84 7.23 0.96 1.72
C GLU A 84 5.87 1.42 2.25
N LEU A 85 5.88 2.26 3.28
CA LEU A 85 4.66 2.85 3.81
C LEU A 85 3.96 3.76 2.77
N TYR A 86 4.71 4.45 1.91
CA TYR A 86 4.15 5.26 0.83
C TYR A 86 3.31 4.42 -0.15
N SER A 87 3.77 3.21 -0.48
CA SER A 87 3.06 2.30 -1.39
C SER A 87 1.71 1.81 -0.85
N LEU A 88 1.46 1.91 0.46
CA LEU A 88 0.16 1.57 1.06
C LEU A 88 -0.84 2.73 1.02
N PHE A 89 -0.35 3.96 0.78
CA PHE A 89 -1.15 5.18 0.78
C PHE A 89 -1.33 5.75 -0.63
N LEU A 90 -1.12 4.92 -1.65
CA LEU A 90 -1.39 5.28 -3.03
C LEU A 90 -2.86 5.72 -3.16
N GLU A 91 -3.07 6.85 -3.83
CA GLU A 91 -4.38 7.49 -4.04
C GLU A 91 -5.01 8.20 -2.84
N VAL A 92 -4.32 8.33 -1.71
CA VAL A 92 -4.83 9.12 -0.58
C VAL A 92 -4.39 10.58 -0.70
N PHE A 93 -5.32 11.47 -1.02
CA PHE A 93 -5.07 12.91 -1.02
C PHE A 93 -4.94 13.45 0.41
N PRO A 94 -3.97 14.35 0.70
CA PRO A 94 -2.93 14.89 -0.19
C PRO A 94 -1.62 14.08 -0.23
N TYR A 95 -1.53 12.98 0.51
CA TYR A 95 -0.28 12.32 0.87
C TYR A 95 0.45 11.69 -0.31
N SER A 96 -0.28 11.15 -1.30
CA SER A 96 0.31 10.53 -2.50
C SER A 96 0.53 11.50 -3.66
N TYR A 97 0.23 12.79 -3.50
CA TYR A 97 0.17 13.74 -4.62
C TYR A 97 1.38 14.68 -4.67
N TYR A 98 1.68 15.13 -5.89
CA TYR A 98 2.50 16.30 -6.16
C TYR A 98 1.64 17.55 -6.13
N LEU A 99 2.04 18.53 -5.31
CA LEU A 99 1.33 19.78 -5.14
C LEU A 99 2.18 20.95 -5.64
N CYS A 100 1.54 21.97 -6.21
CA CYS A 100 2.22 23.19 -6.62
C CYS A 100 2.29 24.19 -5.46
N LYS A 101 3.43 24.89 -5.33
CA LYS A 101 3.59 25.98 -4.34
C LYS A 101 2.85 27.25 -4.73
N ASP A 102 2.69 27.49 -6.02
CA ASP A 102 2.19 28.76 -6.56
C ASP A 102 0.69 28.70 -6.92
N CYS A 103 0.09 27.50 -6.96
CA CYS A 103 -1.32 27.34 -7.33
C CYS A 103 -1.94 26.05 -6.74
N LYS A 104 -3.25 25.86 -6.96
CA LYS A 104 -4.01 24.69 -6.48
C LYS A 104 -3.84 23.41 -7.34
N CYS A 105 -2.80 23.36 -8.18
CA CYS A 105 -2.54 22.21 -9.04
C CYS A 105 -2.13 20.98 -8.20
N ARG A 106 -2.66 19.81 -8.59
CA ARG A 106 -2.39 18.51 -7.97
C ARG A 106 -2.18 17.46 -9.07
N LEU A 107 -1.11 16.68 -8.95
CA LEU A 107 -0.77 15.63 -9.89
C LEU A 107 -0.47 14.34 -9.13
N GLN A 108 -0.84 13.19 -9.70
CA GLN A 108 -0.52 11.89 -9.11
C GLN A 108 0.89 11.46 -9.51
N ASP A 109 1.25 11.64 -10.79
CA ASP A 109 2.60 11.43 -11.31
C ASP A 109 3.17 12.71 -11.92
N PHE A 110 4.32 13.17 -11.43
CA PHE A 110 5.01 14.33 -11.96
C PHE A 110 6.52 14.11 -12.02
N SER A 111 7.13 14.38 -13.17
CA SER A 111 8.58 14.44 -13.33
C SER A 111 9.03 15.88 -13.34
N SER A 112 10.00 16.23 -12.50
CA SER A 112 10.60 17.57 -12.43
C SER A 112 11.27 18.01 -13.73
N SER A 113 11.49 17.09 -14.68
CA SER A 113 12.01 17.39 -16.01
C SER A 113 10.96 17.90 -17.01
N LYS A 114 9.67 17.83 -16.67
CA LYS A 114 8.56 18.22 -17.57
C LYS A 114 7.82 19.43 -17.02
N VAL A 115 7.42 20.32 -17.91
CA VAL A 115 6.46 21.39 -17.59
C VAL A 115 5.11 20.74 -17.27
N CYS A 116 4.49 21.14 -16.16
CA CYS A 116 3.16 20.66 -15.80
C CYS A 116 2.13 21.06 -16.86
N THR A 117 1.35 20.10 -17.35
CA THR A 117 0.28 20.32 -18.34
C THR A 117 -0.87 21.15 -17.80
N ASP A 118 -1.09 21.12 -16.48
CA ASP A 118 -2.29 21.67 -15.86
C ASP A 118 -2.10 23.13 -15.42
N CYS A 119 -0.88 23.51 -15.04
CA CYS A 119 -0.59 24.88 -14.59
C CYS A 119 0.64 25.53 -15.23
N GLY A 120 1.35 24.86 -16.14
CA GLY A 120 2.50 25.42 -16.85
C GLY A 120 3.76 25.61 -15.99
N HIS A 121 3.74 25.23 -14.70
CA HIS A 121 4.91 25.33 -13.84
C HIS A 121 5.80 24.09 -13.93
N CYS A 122 7.12 24.29 -13.98
CA CYS A 122 8.10 23.19 -14.03
C CYS A 122 8.55 22.77 -12.61
N ILE A 123 9.38 23.58 -11.93
CA ILE A 123 10.07 23.16 -10.70
C ILE A 123 9.25 23.46 -9.42
N ARG A 124 8.02 23.96 -9.57
CA ARG A 124 7.19 24.40 -8.43
C ARG A 124 6.37 23.28 -7.80
N HIS A 125 6.33 22.10 -8.42
CA HIS A 125 5.66 20.93 -7.87
C HIS A 125 6.59 20.18 -6.93
N PHE A 126 6.05 19.76 -5.80
CA PHE A 126 6.76 18.92 -4.84
C PHE A 126 5.87 17.75 -4.44
N CYS A 127 6.48 16.57 -4.24
CA CYS A 127 5.80 15.43 -3.66
C CYS A 127 5.59 15.70 -2.17
N TRP A 128 4.33 15.67 -1.71
CA TRP A 128 3.98 15.93 -0.32
C TRP A 128 4.73 14.98 0.63
N TRP A 129 4.74 13.68 0.31
CA TRP A 129 5.39 12.67 1.13
C TRP A 129 6.89 12.91 1.29
N ASN A 130 7.58 13.25 0.21
CA ASN A 130 9.02 13.49 0.24
C ASN A 130 9.36 14.75 1.03
N GLU A 131 8.56 15.81 0.88
CA GLU A 131 8.80 17.09 1.54
C GLU A 131 8.59 17.00 3.06
N TYR A 132 7.55 16.31 3.52
CA TYR A 132 7.17 16.31 4.94
C TYR A 132 7.56 15.07 5.72
N ILE A 133 7.74 13.91 5.06
CA ILE A 133 7.95 12.62 5.73
C ILE A 133 9.31 12.03 5.36
N ALA A 134 9.53 11.62 4.11
CA ALA A 134 10.68 10.79 3.74
C ALA A 134 12.02 11.48 4.01
N ARG A 135 12.19 12.73 3.56
CA ARG A 135 13.44 13.49 3.72
C ARG A 135 13.82 13.69 5.19
N HIS A 136 12.84 13.91 6.06
CA HIS A 136 13.05 14.17 7.48
C HIS A 136 13.35 12.91 8.30
N ILE A 137 12.90 11.73 7.84
CA ILE A 137 13.17 10.45 8.53
C ILE A 137 14.47 9.82 8.02
N GLN A 138 14.78 9.95 6.73
CA GLN A 138 15.99 9.38 6.13
C GLN A 138 17.26 10.14 6.49
N VAL A 139 17.19 11.47 6.61
CA VAL A 139 18.35 12.29 6.94
C VAL A 139 18.43 12.45 8.48
N SER A 140 19.28 11.64 9.10
CA SER A 140 19.48 11.54 10.55
C SER A 140 20.11 12.77 11.22
N SER A 141 20.21 13.92 10.55
CA SER A 141 21.00 15.06 11.01
C SER A 141 20.32 15.97 12.04
N SER A 142 18.99 15.89 12.21
CA SER A 142 18.27 16.68 13.24
C SER A 142 17.17 15.86 13.92
N GLN A 143 17.43 15.45 15.17
CA GLN A 143 16.50 14.69 16.02
C GLN A 143 15.11 15.35 16.12
N LYS A 144 15.07 16.69 16.16
CA LYS A 144 13.81 17.46 16.21
C LYS A 144 13.01 17.37 14.91
N GLY A 145 13.67 17.35 13.76
CA GLY A 145 13.03 17.22 12.45
C GLY A 145 12.37 15.85 12.26
N CYS A 146 13.11 14.79 12.58
CA CYS A 146 12.60 13.41 12.54
C CYS A 146 11.41 13.23 13.49
N GLN A 147 11.49 13.75 14.72
CA GLN A 147 10.40 13.65 15.68
C GLN A 147 9.12 14.36 15.19
N ARG A 148 9.24 15.54 14.58
CA ARG A 148 8.09 16.26 13.98
C ARG A 148 7.46 15.48 12.83
N ALA A 149 8.27 14.93 11.93
CA ALA A 149 7.79 14.11 10.82
C ALA A 149 7.09 12.83 11.33
N MET A 150 7.64 12.18 12.35
CA MET A 150 7.04 11.00 12.98
C MET A 150 5.72 11.32 13.71
N THR A 151 5.63 12.48 14.38
CA THR A 151 4.39 12.94 15.00
C THR A 151 3.34 13.24 13.94
N LEU A 152 3.71 13.92 12.84
CA LEU A 152 2.81 14.17 11.71
C LEU A 152 2.31 12.84 11.14
N LEU A 153 3.23 11.91 10.80
CA LEU A 153 2.89 10.60 10.28
C LEU A 153 1.91 9.85 11.19
N ARG A 154 2.13 9.88 12.50
CA ARG A 154 1.29 9.19 13.48
C ARG A 154 -0.08 9.83 13.63
N GLU A 155 -0.11 11.12 13.91
CA GLU A 155 -1.33 11.80 14.36
C GLU A 155 -2.23 12.23 13.20
N THR A 156 -1.69 12.47 12.00
CA THR A 156 -2.51 12.90 10.85
C THR A 156 -2.70 11.79 9.84
N VAL A 157 -1.63 11.13 9.39
CA VAL A 157 -1.73 10.12 8.33
C VAL A 157 -2.27 8.80 8.89
N MET A 158 -1.55 8.19 9.83
CA MET A 158 -1.89 6.86 10.33
C MET A 158 -3.20 6.84 11.10
N LYS A 159 -3.49 7.86 11.92
CA LYS A 159 -4.71 7.92 12.71
C LYS A 159 -6.00 7.95 11.87
N ASN A 160 -5.96 8.60 10.70
CA ASN A 160 -7.12 8.76 9.83
C ASN A 160 -7.28 7.60 8.83
N ILE A 161 -6.17 6.96 8.42
CA ILE A 161 -6.19 5.95 7.36
C ILE A 161 -6.07 4.52 7.92
N VAL A 162 -5.26 4.34 8.96
CA VAL A 162 -4.88 3.00 9.43
C VAL A 162 -5.66 2.63 10.68
N SER A 163 -6.52 1.63 10.55
CA SER A 163 -7.12 0.96 11.71
C SER A 163 -6.24 -0.20 12.16
N ARG A 164 -5.53 -0.04 13.28
CA ARG A 164 -4.68 -1.10 13.85
C ARG A 164 -5.18 -1.55 15.22
N ARG A 165 -5.48 -2.85 15.32
CA ARG A 165 -5.74 -3.53 16.60
C ARG A 165 -4.55 -4.38 17.00
N THR A 166 -4.23 -4.41 18.29
CA THR A 166 -3.13 -5.24 18.81
C THR A 166 -3.68 -6.45 19.56
N LYS A 167 -2.98 -7.58 19.47
CA LYS A 167 -3.32 -8.81 20.21
C LYS A 167 -3.36 -8.56 21.72
N LYS A 168 -2.49 -7.69 22.24
CA LYS A 168 -2.48 -7.28 23.66
C LYS A 168 -3.78 -6.56 24.07
N GLY A 169 -4.33 -5.71 23.20
CA GLY A 169 -5.57 -4.97 23.46
C GLY A 169 -6.85 -5.81 23.35
N ARG A 170 -6.79 -7.01 22.77
CA ARG A 170 -7.92 -7.94 22.65
C ARG A 170 -7.63 -9.34 23.21
N ALA A 171 -6.69 -9.44 24.14
CA ALA A 171 -6.30 -10.74 24.69
C ALA A 171 -7.48 -11.47 25.37
N ALA A 172 -8.41 -10.72 25.97
CA ALA A 172 -9.63 -11.23 26.58
C ALA A 172 -10.62 -11.84 25.55
N ASP A 173 -10.78 -11.19 24.39
CA ASP A 173 -11.69 -11.68 23.33
C ASP A 173 -11.13 -12.88 22.56
N ILE A 174 -9.79 -12.95 22.44
CA ILE A 174 -9.09 -13.89 21.55
C ILE A 174 -8.56 -15.13 22.33
N ALA A 175 -8.74 -15.18 23.65
CA ALA A 175 -8.31 -16.31 24.51
C ALA A 175 -6.89 -16.83 24.15
N LEU A 176 -5.96 -15.91 23.89
CA LEU A 176 -4.64 -16.27 23.39
C LEU A 176 -3.82 -16.94 24.50
N PRO A 177 -3.17 -18.08 24.23
CA PRO A 177 -2.23 -18.67 25.18
C PRO A 177 -1.05 -17.71 25.43
N SER A 178 -0.42 -17.84 26.59
CA SER A 178 0.76 -17.04 26.96
C SER A 178 1.88 -17.21 25.93
N LYS A 179 2.47 -16.09 25.49
CA LYS A 179 3.64 -16.11 24.60
C LYS A 179 4.86 -16.60 25.39
N ILE A 180 5.39 -17.76 25.02
CA ILE A 180 6.65 -18.29 25.57
C ILE A 180 7.77 -17.96 24.57
N VAL A 181 8.84 -17.32 25.05
CA VAL A 181 10.02 -17.01 24.25
C VAL A 181 11.19 -17.78 24.84
N THR A 182 11.73 -18.74 24.09
CA THR A 182 12.89 -19.55 24.48
C THR A 182 14.12 -19.08 23.72
N LEU A 183 15.16 -18.68 24.44
CA LEU A 183 16.47 -18.41 23.86
C LEU A 183 17.32 -19.66 23.98
N ARG A 184 17.66 -20.26 22.84
CA ARG A 184 18.63 -21.35 22.76
C ARG A 184 19.97 -20.75 22.33
N ARG A 185 21.03 -21.05 23.08
CA ARG A 185 22.40 -20.75 22.67
C ARG A 185 22.98 -22.01 22.07
N ASP A 186 23.45 -21.92 20.84
CA ASP A 186 24.18 -22.98 20.18
C ASP A 186 25.65 -22.55 20.07
N SER A 187 26.56 -23.48 20.33
CA SER A 187 27.99 -23.29 20.10
C SER A 187 28.29 -23.53 18.61
N MET A 188 29.12 -22.70 18.01
CA MET A 188 29.63 -22.97 16.66
C MET A 188 30.47 -24.25 16.68
N ASP A 189 30.37 -25.03 15.62
CA ASP A 189 31.23 -26.21 15.45
C ASP A 189 32.63 -25.82 14.94
N GLU A 190 33.57 -26.78 14.96
CA GLU A 190 34.94 -26.55 14.49
C GLU A 190 35.05 -26.19 12.99
N GLN A 191 34.01 -26.46 12.22
CA GLN A 191 33.97 -26.19 10.78
C GLN A 191 33.52 -24.74 10.53
N GLU A 192 32.51 -24.27 11.24
CA GLU A 192 32.03 -22.88 11.26
C GLU A 192 33.08 -21.92 11.82
N HIS A 193 33.86 -22.37 12.82
CA HIS A 193 34.93 -21.59 13.42
C HIS A 193 36.14 -21.36 12.49
N ARG A 194 36.24 -22.11 11.38
CA ARG A 194 37.29 -21.97 10.36
C ARG A 194 36.94 -20.99 9.24
N VAL A 195 35.68 -20.54 9.15
CA VAL A 195 35.18 -19.69 8.05
C VAL A 195 35.02 -18.21 8.46
N LEU A 196 35.32 -17.87 9.72
CA LEU A 196 35.38 -16.51 10.26
C LEU A 196 36.83 -16.07 10.45
#